data_AF-A0A1C7LW00-F1
#
_entry.id   AF-A0A1C7LW00-F1
#
_cell.length_a   1.000
_cell.length_b   1.000
_cell.length_c   1.000
_cell.angle_alpha   90.00
_cell.angle_beta   90.00
_cell.angle_gamma   90.00
#
_symmetry.space_group_name_H-M   'P 1'
#
loop_
_entity.id
_entity.type
_entity.pdbx_description
1 polymer ?
#
loop_
_entity_poly.entity_id
_entity_poly.type
_entity_poly.pdbx_seq_one_letter_code
_entity_poly.pdbx_strand_id
1 'polypeptide(L)'
;MPGDLHGYLSTYLRSYFIHEPPTIAIGGIFPNAIYMPLYDQNLTLERKGNTPHESTCPVDMASDFATYSRFEEILAARKALCGDKDTLGDPRQAPAVDRMTCDELGGITHPEVMARSECYLHSLDCRAYRENYRRALFRCNTDPESEVEVRTAWPALKVHLLWCDMSIGHCVLGAQIIADEAARYKGRTVVVHRLEKANHFIHWKSLNFSRSSSLARFELGLCALFKAPQVDLIQRRIPRAFDEVIQ
;
A
#
# COMPACT_ATOMS: atom_id res chain seq x y z
N MET A 1 7.16 26.74 -2.71
CA MET A 1 7.06 26.30 -4.12
C MET A 1 7.24 27.52 -5.02
N PRO A 2 7.80 27.39 -6.23
CA PRO A 2 7.75 28.45 -7.24
C PRO A 2 6.30 28.96 -7.40
N GLY A 3 6.13 30.27 -7.59
CA GLY A 3 4.87 30.99 -7.37
C GLY A 3 3.63 30.46 -8.08
N ASP A 4 3.76 29.66 -9.15
CA ASP A 4 2.63 29.12 -9.93
C ASP A 4 2.62 27.59 -10.07
N LEU A 5 3.53 26.86 -9.39
CA LEU A 5 3.56 25.39 -9.52
C LEU A 5 2.26 24.75 -9.03
N HIS A 6 1.65 25.32 -7.97
CA HIS A 6 0.38 24.81 -7.46
C HIS A 6 -0.77 25.00 -8.46
N GLY A 7 -0.86 26.16 -9.12
CA GLY A 7 -1.89 26.45 -10.14
C GLY A 7 -1.73 25.54 -11.36
N TYR A 8 -0.49 25.42 -11.84
CA TYR A 8 -0.14 24.51 -12.92
C TYR A 8 -0.52 23.05 -12.59
N LEU A 9 -0.04 22.50 -11.47
CA LEU A 9 -0.34 21.11 -11.08
C LEU A 9 -1.83 20.89 -10.82
N SER A 10 -2.56 21.87 -10.28
CA SER A 10 -4.02 21.80 -10.12
C SER A 10 -4.75 21.59 -11.45
N THR A 11 -4.15 21.98 -12.57
CA THR A 11 -4.71 21.79 -13.90
C THR A 11 -4.52 20.37 -14.43
N TYR A 12 -3.48 19.64 -14.00
CA TYR A 12 -3.13 18.34 -14.58
C TYR A 12 -3.30 17.16 -13.60
N LEU A 13 -3.17 17.39 -12.30
CA LEU A 13 -3.29 16.34 -11.31
C LEU A 13 -4.78 16.01 -11.11
N ARG A 14 -5.17 14.81 -11.53
CA ARG A 14 -6.58 14.36 -11.53
C ARG A 14 -6.79 13.10 -10.69
N SER A 15 -5.81 12.21 -10.69
CA SER A 15 -5.84 10.98 -9.90
C SER A 15 -4.54 10.77 -9.13
N TYR A 16 -4.66 10.21 -7.93
CA TYR A 16 -3.54 9.73 -7.13
C TYR A 16 -3.84 8.32 -6.65
N PHE A 17 -2.86 7.42 -6.77
CA PHE A 17 -3.00 6.02 -6.38
C PHE A 17 -2.26 5.77 -5.06
N ILE A 18 -2.98 5.26 -4.08
CA ILE A 18 -2.42 4.72 -2.84
C ILE A 18 -2.40 3.21 -3.02
N HIS A 19 -1.23 2.64 -3.28
CA HIS A 19 -1.05 1.20 -3.43
C HIS A 19 -0.58 0.59 -2.11
N GLU A 20 -1.35 -0.36 -1.59
CA GLU A 20 -0.96 -1.20 -0.44
C GLU A 20 -0.43 -0.41 0.77
N PRO A 21 -1.15 0.63 1.25
CA PRO A 21 -0.63 1.48 2.30
C PRO A 21 -0.49 0.68 3.60
N PRO A 22 0.73 0.57 4.17
CA PRO A 22 0.88 -0.03 5.48
C PRO A 22 0.20 0.84 6.55
N THR A 23 -0.27 0.25 7.64
CA THR A 23 -0.85 0.98 8.79
C THR A 23 0.04 2.13 9.28
N ILE A 24 1.36 1.97 9.29
CA ILE A 24 2.27 3.03 9.72
C ILE A 24 2.17 4.29 8.85
N ALA A 25 1.96 4.15 7.54
CA ALA A 25 1.92 5.27 6.60
C ALA A 25 0.73 6.22 6.86
N ILE A 26 -0.28 5.72 7.57
CA ILE A 26 -1.46 6.48 8.00
C ILE A 26 -1.48 6.74 9.52
N GLY A 27 -0.36 6.45 10.20
CA GLY A 27 -0.25 6.59 11.65
C GLY A 27 -1.19 5.67 12.42
N GLY A 28 -1.53 4.51 11.86
CA GLY A 28 -2.27 3.46 12.54
C GLY A 28 -1.45 2.82 13.67
N ILE A 29 -2.14 2.24 14.64
CA ILE A 29 -1.52 1.41 15.69
C ILE A 29 -1.53 -0.03 15.20
N PHE A 30 -0.45 -0.76 15.45
CA PHE A 30 -0.39 -2.19 15.14
C PHE A 30 -1.28 -2.96 16.11
N PRO A 31 -2.21 -3.80 15.62
CA PRO A 31 -2.94 -4.70 16.49
C PRO A 31 -1.97 -5.75 17.05
N ASN A 32 -2.17 -6.13 18.31
CA ASN A 32 -1.33 -7.14 18.98
C ASN A 32 -1.36 -8.50 18.27
N ALA A 33 -2.42 -8.75 17.49
CA ALA A 33 -2.59 -9.98 16.71
C ALA A 33 -1.61 -10.11 15.52
N ILE A 34 -0.92 -9.04 15.10
CA ILE A 34 0.07 -9.09 14.03
C ILE A 34 1.46 -8.86 14.61
N TYR A 35 2.26 -9.91 14.69
CA TYR A 35 3.68 -9.75 14.97
C TYR A 35 4.41 -9.24 13.72
N MET A 36 5.19 -8.18 13.89
CA MET A 36 6.04 -7.63 12.85
C MET A 36 7.37 -7.19 13.48
N PRO A 37 8.49 -7.88 13.17
CA PRO A 37 9.79 -7.65 13.80
C PRO A 37 10.25 -6.18 13.76
N LEU A 38 9.93 -5.46 12.68
CA LEU A 38 10.30 -4.04 12.53
C LEU A 38 9.73 -3.15 13.65
N TYR A 39 8.63 -3.55 14.29
CA TYR A 39 7.97 -2.80 15.37
C TYR A 39 8.27 -3.35 16.76
N ASP A 40 8.96 -4.47 16.87
CA ASP A 40 9.30 -5.05 18.17
C ASP A 40 10.35 -4.17 18.87
N GLN A 41 9.94 -3.47 19.93
CA GLN A 41 10.83 -2.60 20.69
C GLN A 41 11.90 -3.37 21.46
N ASN A 42 11.76 -4.68 21.62
CA ASN A 42 12.74 -5.53 22.27
C ASN A 42 13.86 -5.98 21.31
N LEU A 43 13.73 -5.71 20.01
CA LEU A 43 14.76 -5.99 19.01
C LEU A 43 15.63 -4.76 18.76
N THR A 44 16.95 -4.97 18.79
CA THR A 44 17.94 -4.00 18.28
C THR A 44 17.72 -3.75 16.78
N LEU A 45 18.11 -2.57 16.26
CA LEU A 45 18.00 -2.25 14.82
C LEU A 45 18.64 -3.31 13.90
N GLU A 46 19.80 -3.82 14.30
CA GLU A 46 20.50 -4.90 13.58
C GLU A 46 19.65 -6.18 13.51
N ARG A 47 19.12 -6.64 14.66
CA ARG A 47 18.20 -7.79 14.72
C ARG A 47 16.94 -7.57 13.89
N LYS A 48 16.38 -6.35 13.86
CA LYS A 48 15.23 -6.03 13.00
C LYS A 48 15.56 -6.21 11.52
N GLY A 49 16.73 -5.75 11.08
CA GLY A 49 17.20 -5.91 9.71
C GLY A 49 17.51 -7.36 9.31
N ASN A 50 17.84 -8.22 10.29
CA ASN A 50 18.22 -9.62 10.06
C ASN A 50 17.10 -10.63 10.35
N THR A 51 15.92 -10.20 10.84
CA THR A 51 14.82 -11.13 11.12
C THR A 51 14.11 -11.47 9.81
N PRO A 52 14.04 -12.75 9.39
CA PRO A 52 13.32 -13.15 8.20
C PRO A 52 11.90 -12.63 8.23
N HIS A 53 11.46 -11.99 7.14
CA HIS A 53 10.10 -11.49 6.98
C HIS A 53 9.12 -12.63 6.67
N GLU A 54 9.15 -13.72 7.43
CA GLU A 54 8.17 -14.84 7.35
C GLU A 54 6.72 -14.34 7.51
N SER A 55 6.54 -13.17 8.13
CA SER A 55 5.27 -12.44 8.24
C SER A 55 4.73 -11.86 6.90
N THR A 56 5.38 -12.14 5.76
CA THR A 56 4.95 -11.66 4.43
C THR A 56 4.16 -12.70 3.63
N CYS A 57 3.88 -13.88 4.20
CA CYS A 57 3.12 -14.89 3.48
C CYS A 57 1.78 -14.30 3.01
N PRO A 58 1.49 -14.34 1.70
CA PRO A 58 0.18 -13.97 1.18
C PRO A 58 -0.89 -14.79 1.90
N VAL A 59 -2.00 -14.17 2.27
CA VAL A 59 -3.11 -14.87 2.91
C VAL A 59 -4.39 -14.51 2.20
N ASP A 60 -5.19 -15.52 1.82
CA ASP A 60 -6.49 -15.30 1.19
C ASP A 60 -7.49 -14.71 2.19
N MET A 61 -7.93 -13.48 1.95
CA MET A 61 -9.09 -12.92 2.62
C MET A 61 -10.37 -13.29 1.88
N ALA A 62 -11.04 -14.33 2.35
CA ALA A 62 -12.37 -14.68 1.87
C ALA A 62 -13.46 -13.64 2.24
N SER A 63 -13.23 -12.78 3.25
CA SER A 63 -14.25 -11.85 3.76
C SER A 63 -14.08 -10.42 3.24
N ASP A 64 -15.21 -9.79 2.93
CA ASP A 64 -15.28 -8.36 2.65
C ASP A 64 -14.86 -7.51 3.86
N PHE A 65 -14.43 -6.28 3.58
CA PHE A 65 -14.05 -5.23 4.53
C PHE A 65 -15.11 -4.87 5.59
N ALA A 66 -16.30 -5.48 5.58
CA ALA A 66 -17.45 -5.02 6.35
C ALA A 66 -17.40 -5.28 7.86
N THR A 67 -16.35 -5.91 8.42
CA THR A 67 -16.36 -6.35 9.84
C THR A 67 -15.10 -5.93 10.61
N TYR A 68 -14.90 -4.62 10.79
CA TYR A 68 -13.80 -4.07 11.61
C TYR A 68 -13.73 -4.70 13.01
N SER A 69 -14.88 -4.97 13.64
CA SER A 69 -14.94 -5.55 15.00
C SER A 69 -14.30 -6.93 15.12
N ARG A 70 -14.16 -7.65 14.00
CA ARG A 70 -13.54 -8.97 13.95
C ARG A 70 -12.25 -8.97 13.16
N PHE A 71 -11.72 -7.80 12.79
CA PHE A 71 -10.59 -7.73 11.90
C PHE A 71 -9.34 -8.37 12.52
N GLU A 72 -9.08 -8.17 13.81
CA GLU A 72 -8.00 -8.87 14.53
C GLU A 72 -8.20 -10.39 14.55
N GLU A 73 -9.44 -10.87 14.73
CA GLU A 73 -9.75 -12.31 14.66
C GLU A 73 -9.51 -12.86 13.24
N ILE A 74 -9.94 -12.12 12.21
CA ILE A 74 -9.75 -12.48 10.81
C ILE A 74 -8.26 -12.52 10.49
N LEU A 75 -7.49 -11.53 10.95
CA LEU A 75 -6.03 -11.48 10.83
C LEU A 75 -5.36 -12.65 11.56
N ALA A 76 -5.81 -13.01 12.76
CA ALA A 76 -5.25 -14.10 13.55
C ALA A 76 -5.61 -15.48 12.97
N ALA A 77 -6.78 -15.61 12.34
CA ALA A 77 -7.23 -16.83 11.68
C ALA A 77 -6.57 -17.07 10.31
N ARG A 78 -5.74 -16.13 9.85
CA ARG A 78 -5.02 -16.20 8.58
C ARG A 78 -4.11 -17.42 8.53
N LYS A 79 -4.23 -18.20 7.46
CA LYS A 79 -3.28 -19.26 7.13
C LYS A 79 -2.31 -18.74 6.08
N ALA A 80 -1.02 -18.89 6.35
CA ALA A 80 0.00 -18.66 5.34
C ALA A 80 -0.28 -19.57 4.14
N LEU A 81 -0.32 -19.01 2.93
CA LEU A 81 -0.44 -19.80 1.71
C LEU A 81 0.88 -20.52 1.36
N CYS A 82 1.96 -20.13 2.02
CA CYS A 82 3.28 -20.75 1.95
C CYS A 82 3.59 -21.53 3.24
N GLY A 83 4.20 -22.70 3.12
CA GLY A 83 4.89 -23.37 4.23
C GLY A 83 4.16 -24.54 4.89
N ASP A 84 2.86 -24.72 4.66
CA ASP A 84 2.18 -25.94 5.09
C ASP A 84 2.52 -27.08 4.11
N LYS A 85 3.34 -28.04 4.56
CA LYS A 85 3.78 -29.17 3.73
C LYS A 85 2.62 -30.09 3.33
N ASP A 86 1.52 -30.04 4.08
CA ASP A 86 0.37 -30.92 3.89
C ASP A 86 -0.65 -30.35 2.89
N THR A 87 -0.67 -29.03 2.72
CA THR A 87 -1.35 -28.42 1.58
C THR A 87 -0.34 -28.29 0.44
N LEU A 88 -0.58 -28.99 -0.67
CA LEU A 88 0.14 -28.80 -1.94
C LEU A 88 -0.12 -27.37 -2.48
N GLY A 89 0.39 -26.36 -1.79
CA GLY A 89 0.38 -24.98 -2.22
C GLY A 89 1.12 -24.88 -3.55
N ASP A 90 0.61 -24.04 -4.44
CA ASP A 90 1.29 -23.76 -5.70
C ASP A 90 2.71 -23.25 -5.39
N PRO A 91 3.79 -23.94 -5.81
CA PRO A 91 5.16 -23.51 -5.52
C PRO A 91 5.47 -22.09 -6.01
N ARG A 92 4.68 -21.57 -6.95
CA ARG A 92 4.77 -20.19 -7.45
C ARG A 92 4.26 -19.15 -6.45
N GLN A 93 3.58 -19.57 -5.39
CA GLN A 93 3.11 -18.73 -4.29
C GLN A 93 4.12 -18.64 -3.14
N ALA A 94 5.17 -19.47 -3.14
CA ALA A 94 6.26 -19.34 -2.18
C ALA A 94 6.98 -17.99 -2.37
N PRO A 95 7.18 -17.22 -1.29
CA PRO A 95 8.01 -16.02 -1.28
C PRO A 95 9.36 -16.31 -1.96
N ALA A 96 9.88 -15.31 -2.69
CA ALA A 96 11.18 -15.47 -3.34
C ALA A 96 12.29 -15.73 -2.31
N VAL A 97 12.20 -15.07 -1.15
CA VAL A 97 13.16 -15.21 -0.03
C VAL A 97 13.21 -16.65 0.51
N ASP A 98 12.09 -17.37 0.51
CA ASP A 98 12.03 -18.77 0.97
C ASP A 98 12.72 -19.74 0.00
N ARG A 99 12.98 -19.30 -1.23
CA ARG A 99 13.64 -20.08 -2.29
C ARG A 99 15.11 -19.71 -2.47
N MET A 100 15.61 -18.73 -1.71
CA MET A 100 16.99 -18.28 -1.78
C MET A 100 17.83 -18.97 -0.70
N THR A 101 19.06 -19.30 -1.05
CA THR A 101 20.09 -19.64 -0.06
C THR A 101 20.42 -18.43 0.81
N CYS A 102 21.03 -18.65 1.98
CA CYS A 102 21.51 -17.56 2.83
C CYS A 102 22.50 -16.64 2.09
N ASP A 103 23.34 -17.21 1.23
CA ASP A 103 24.32 -16.45 0.44
C ASP A 103 23.64 -15.60 -0.65
N GLU A 104 22.65 -16.15 -1.36
CA GLU A 104 21.86 -15.38 -2.34
C GLU A 104 21.10 -14.24 -1.68
N LEU A 105 20.44 -14.51 -0.55
CA LEU A 105 19.71 -13.49 0.20
C LEU A 105 20.67 -12.41 0.72
N GLY A 106 21.81 -12.81 1.27
CA GLY A 106 22.86 -11.88 1.73
C GLY A 106 23.45 -11.04 0.59
N GLY A 107 23.49 -11.58 -0.63
CA GLY A 107 23.97 -10.87 -1.82
C GLY A 107 23.00 -9.82 -2.38
N ILE A 108 21.71 -9.89 -2.04
CA ILE A 108 20.67 -8.94 -2.50
C ILE A 108 20.10 -8.07 -1.38
N THR A 109 20.46 -8.35 -0.12
CA THR A 109 20.02 -7.58 1.04
C THR A 109 21.16 -6.72 1.55
N HIS A 110 20.80 -5.53 2.04
CA HIS A 110 21.74 -4.58 2.64
C HIS A 110 21.21 -4.18 4.01
N PRO A 111 21.38 -5.02 5.05
CA PRO A 111 20.86 -4.75 6.40
C PRO A 111 21.30 -3.40 6.95
N GLU A 112 22.50 -2.93 6.58
CA GLU A 112 23.03 -1.62 6.94
C GLU A 112 22.25 -0.45 6.30
N VAL A 113 21.66 -0.66 5.12
CA VAL A 113 20.73 0.31 4.50
C VAL A 113 19.44 0.37 5.32
N MET A 114 18.88 -0.79 5.65
CA MET A 114 17.65 -0.88 6.46
C MET A 114 17.83 -0.21 7.83
N ALA A 115 18.97 -0.43 8.47
CA ALA A 115 19.29 0.18 9.76
C ALA A 115 19.41 1.71 9.70
N ARG A 116 19.98 2.27 8.61
CA ARG A 116 20.26 3.71 8.49
C ARG A 116 19.13 4.53 7.85
N SER A 117 18.14 3.91 7.21
CA SER A 117 17.02 4.63 6.58
C SER A 117 15.66 4.13 7.04
N GLU A 118 15.34 2.86 6.76
CA GLU A 118 14.01 2.30 6.98
C GLU A 118 13.64 2.31 8.47
N CYS A 119 14.57 1.89 9.34
CA CYS A 119 14.35 1.86 10.79
C CYS A 119 14.01 3.23 11.38
N TYR A 120 14.51 4.32 10.80
CA TYR A 120 14.16 5.67 11.26
C TYR A 120 12.72 6.04 10.91
N LEU A 121 12.21 5.61 9.74
CA LEU A 121 10.81 5.79 9.38
C LEU A 121 9.89 5.10 10.40
N HIS A 122 10.30 3.92 10.88
CA HIS A 122 9.60 3.18 11.94
C HIS A 122 9.73 3.80 13.32
N SER A 123 10.65 4.74 13.52
CA SER A 123 10.87 5.46 14.80
C SER A 123 10.14 6.80 14.90
N LEU A 124 9.57 7.29 13.79
CA LEU A 124 8.85 8.55 13.76
C LEU A 124 7.52 8.45 14.53
N ASP A 125 7.09 9.57 15.12
CA ASP A 125 5.81 9.62 15.83
C ASP A 125 4.65 9.37 14.85
N CYS A 126 3.90 8.28 15.07
CA CYS A 126 2.73 7.93 14.28
C CYS A 126 1.69 9.05 14.19
N ARG A 127 1.65 9.98 15.15
CA ARG A 127 0.76 11.15 15.10
C ARG A 127 1.06 12.05 13.90
N ALA A 128 2.33 12.22 13.54
CA ALA A 128 2.72 13.03 12.40
C ALA A 128 2.23 12.40 11.08
N TYR A 129 2.33 11.07 10.94
CA TYR A 129 1.77 10.36 9.79
C TYR A 129 0.25 10.49 9.74
N ARG A 130 -0.43 10.27 10.86
CA ARG A 130 -1.89 10.37 10.96
C ARG A 130 -2.39 11.76 10.57
N GLU A 131 -1.75 12.81 11.08
CA GLU A 131 -2.09 14.19 10.75
C GLU A 131 -1.88 14.48 9.27
N ASN A 132 -0.72 14.11 8.72
CA ASN A 132 -0.40 14.33 7.30
C ASN A 132 -1.36 13.60 6.38
N TYR A 133 -1.66 12.34 6.68
CA TYR A 133 -2.61 11.53 5.93
C TYR A 133 -4.03 12.11 6.01
N ARG A 134 -4.51 12.48 7.20
CA ARG A 134 -5.86 13.07 7.35
C ARG A 134 -5.97 14.42 6.67
N ARG A 135 -4.97 15.28 6.79
CA ARG A 135 -4.91 16.57 6.07
C ARG A 135 -4.85 16.37 4.56
N ALA A 136 -4.15 15.34 4.11
CA ALA A 136 -4.10 15.01 2.70
C ALA A 136 -5.49 14.59 2.22
N LEU A 137 -6.10 13.56 2.80
CA LEU A 137 -7.32 12.97 2.23
C LEU A 137 -8.61 13.66 2.64
N PHE A 138 -8.67 14.21 3.85
CA PHE A 138 -9.88 14.70 4.46
C PHE A 138 -9.80 16.19 4.79
N ARG A 139 -10.97 16.84 4.85
CA ARG A 139 -11.11 18.22 5.35
C ARG A 139 -11.11 18.23 6.88
N CYS A 140 -10.19 17.48 7.49
CA CYS A 140 -10.07 17.47 8.95
C CYS A 140 -9.33 18.74 9.36
N ASN A 141 -10.09 19.73 9.83
CA ASN A 141 -9.53 20.74 10.72
C ASN A 141 -9.06 19.98 11.97
N THR A 142 -7.76 19.95 12.24
CA THR A 142 -7.24 19.34 13.47
C THR A 142 -7.61 20.14 14.71
N ASP A 143 -8.02 21.40 14.51
CA ASP A 143 -8.49 22.30 15.54
C ASP A 143 -9.97 22.67 15.29
N PRO A 144 -10.92 22.13 16.08
CA PRO A 144 -12.32 22.48 15.97
C PRO A 144 -12.63 23.92 16.41
N GLU A 145 -11.71 24.60 17.11
CA GLU A 145 -11.84 26.00 17.52
C GLU A 145 -11.23 26.97 16.48
N SER A 146 -10.52 26.45 15.49
CA SER A 146 -9.93 27.26 14.42
C SER A 146 -10.99 27.64 13.37
N GLU A 147 -11.35 28.92 13.34
CA GLU A 147 -12.17 29.52 12.28
C GLU A 147 -11.47 29.57 10.91
N VAL A 148 -10.20 29.14 10.81
CA VAL A 148 -9.45 29.14 9.56
C VAL A 148 -10.00 28.08 8.62
N GLU A 149 -10.53 28.52 7.47
CA GLU A 149 -10.95 27.64 6.39
C GLU A 149 -9.75 26.81 5.89
N VAL A 150 -9.72 25.51 6.23
CA VAL A 150 -8.70 24.59 5.72
C VAL A 150 -8.95 24.34 4.24
N ARG A 151 -8.15 25.00 3.42
CA ARG A 151 -8.10 24.73 1.98
C ARG A 151 -7.45 23.37 1.73
N THR A 152 -8.23 22.39 1.27
CA THR A 152 -7.68 21.14 0.76
C THR A 152 -6.83 21.43 -0.47
N ALA A 153 -5.54 21.07 -0.44
CA ALA A 153 -4.71 21.10 -1.65
C ALA A 153 -5.34 20.21 -2.72
N TRP A 154 -5.44 20.68 -3.96
CA TRP A 154 -6.03 19.94 -5.09
C TRP A 154 -7.39 19.29 -4.75
N PRO A 155 -8.46 20.08 -4.51
CA PRO A 155 -9.76 19.54 -4.11
C PRO A 155 -10.44 18.67 -5.18
N ALA A 156 -10.06 18.84 -6.45
CA ALA A 156 -10.55 18.04 -7.58
C ALA A 156 -9.79 16.71 -7.77
N LEU A 157 -8.75 16.44 -6.97
CA LEU A 157 -7.98 15.20 -7.05
C LEU A 157 -8.83 14.02 -6.56
N LYS A 158 -9.01 13.02 -7.42
CA LYS A 158 -9.59 11.73 -7.06
C LYS A 158 -8.50 10.82 -6.51
N VAL A 159 -8.76 10.15 -5.39
CA VAL A 159 -7.82 9.20 -4.79
C VAL A 159 -8.32 7.79 -5.07
N HIS A 160 -7.42 6.94 -5.51
CA HIS A 160 -7.67 5.54 -5.78
C HIS A 160 -6.88 4.72 -4.78
N LEU A 161 -7.57 4.05 -3.87
CA LEU A 161 -6.97 3.13 -2.92
C LEU A 161 -6.95 1.73 -3.52
N LEU A 162 -5.76 1.19 -3.75
CA LEU A 162 -5.55 -0.12 -4.34
C LEU A 162 -4.97 -1.06 -3.29
N TRP A 163 -5.60 -2.21 -3.10
CA TRP A 163 -5.11 -3.26 -2.21
C TRP A 163 -5.39 -4.63 -2.81
N CYS A 164 -4.64 -5.63 -2.37
CA CYS A 164 -4.68 -6.99 -2.87
C CYS A 164 -5.10 -7.92 -1.74
N ASP A 165 -5.94 -8.90 -2.07
CA ASP A 165 -6.50 -9.79 -1.08
C ASP A 165 -5.54 -10.86 -0.57
N MET A 166 -4.42 -11.08 -1.24
CA MET A 166 -3.29 -11.88 -0.77
C MET A 166 -2.12 -11.01 -0.30
N SER A 167 -2.36 -9.77 0.11
CA SER A 167 -1.32 -8.89 0.65
C SER A 167 -1.04 -9.18 2.13
N ILE A 168 0.05 -8.57 2.62
CA ILE A 168 0.46 -8.63 4.02
C ILE A 168 -0.56 -7.93 4.92
N GLY A 169 -0.81 -8.49 6.11
CA GLY A 169 -1.96 -8.10 6.94
C GLY A 169 -2.03 -6.62 7.30
N HIS A 170 -0.89 -5.97 7.48
CA HIS A 170 -0.84 -4.56 7.82
C HIS A 170 -1.17 -3.63 6.63
N CYS A 171 -0.93 -4.04 5.38
CA CYS A 171 -1.36 -3.27 4.21
C CYS A 171 -2.87 -3.41 3.99
N VAL A 172 -3.41 -4.61 4.20
CA VAL A 172 -4.86 -4.85 4.16
C VAL A 172 -5.57 -4.02 5.24
N LEU A 173 -5.02 -4.00 6.46
CA LEU A 173 -5.53 -3.16 7.55
C LEU A 173 -5.45 -1.67 7.22
N GLY A 174 -4.32 -1.21 6.68
CA GLY A 174 -4.15 0.18 6.28
C GLY A 174 -5.19 0.59 5.23
N ALA A 175 -5.41 -0.25 4.22
CA ALA A 175 -6.45 -0.02 3.21
C ALA A 175 -7.86 0.03 3.82
N GLN A 176 -8.21 -0.91 4.71
CA GLN A 176 -9.48 -0.88 5.43
C GLN A 176 -9.70 0.43 6.18
N ILE A 177 -8.71 0.86 6.98
CA ILE A 177 -8.81 2.08 7.80
C ILE A 177 -9.08 3.28 6.89
N ILE A 178 -8.39 3.40 5.76
CA ILE A 178 -8.60 4.48 4.81
C ILE A 178 -10.01 4.44 4.21
N ALA A 179 -10.48 3.25 3.83
CA ALA A 179 -11.82 3.07 3.27
C ALA A 179 -12.91 3.48 4.30
N ASP A 180 -12.78 3.04 5.55
CA ASP A 180 -13.69 3.38 6.64
C ASP A 180 -13.69 4.87 6.95
N GLU A 181 -12.51 5.49 7.05
CA GLU A 181 -12.39 6.92 7.28
C GLU A 181 -12.93 7.73 6.10
N ALA A 182 -12.74 7.30 4.86
CA ALA A 182 -13.31 7.94 3.68
C ALA A 182 -14.84 7.85 3.63
N ALA A 183 -15.44 6.79 4.21
CA ALA A 183 -16.89 6.70 4.35
C ALA A 183 -17.45 7.60 5.47
N ARG A 184 -16.63 7.94 6.48
CA ARG A 184 -17.03 8.73 7.66
C ARG A 184 -16.76 10.23 7.51
N TYR A 185 -15.65 10.60 6.88
CA TYR A 185 -15.18 11.97 6.83
C TYR A 185 -15.36 12.60 5.46
N LYS A 186 -15.66 13.90 5.43
CA LYS A 186 -15.70 14.68 4.19
C LYS A 186 -14.27 14.97 3.73
N GLY A 187 -14.03 14.88 2.43
CA GLY A 187 -12.69 15.00 1.87
C GLY A 187 -12.64 14.87 0.36
N ARG A 188 -11.51 14.39 -0.12
CA ARG A 188 -11.38 13.93 -1.51
C ARG A 188 -12.23 12.68 -1.72
N THR A 189 -12.69 12.49 -2.95
CA THR A 189 -13.30 11.23 -3.34
C THR A 189 -12.25 10.12 -3.31
N VAL A 190 -12.47 9.10 -2.48
CA VAL A 190 -11.66 7.88 -2.44
C VAL A 190 -12.43 6.76 -3.12
N VAL A 191 -11.84 6.16 -4.15
CA VAL A 191 -12.36 4.97 -4.84
C VAL A 191 -11.50 3.78 -4.44
N VAL A 192 -12.13 2.75 -3.87
CA VAL A 192 -11.43 1.58 -3.35
C VAL A 192 -11.45 0.45 -4.38
N HIS A 193 -10.28 -0.15 -4.62
CA HIS A 193 -10.06 -1.21 -5.60
C HIS A 193 -9.42 -2.41 -4.90
N ARG A 194 -10.08 -3.57 -4.96
CA ARG A 194 -9.54 -4.86 -4.53
C ARG A 194 -8.98 -5.59 -5.75
N LEU A 195 -7.75 -6.07 -5.64
CA LEU A 195 -7.12 -6.95 -6.61
C LEU A 195 -7.19 -8.38 -6.10
N GLU A 196 -8.00 -9.19 -6.78
CA GLU A 196 -8.19 -10.59 -6.43
C GLU A 196 -6.98 -11.43 -6.84
N LYS A 197 -6.57 -12.33 -5.96
CA LYS A 197 -5.46 -13.26 -6.17
C LYS A 197 -4.11 -12.57 -6.42
N ALA A 198 -3.98 -11.32 -5.95
CA ALA A 198 -2.78 -10.52 -6.04
C ALA A 198 -2.13 -10.38 -4.66
N ASN A 199 -0.80 -10.22 -4.64
CA ASN A 199 -0.04 -9.95 -3.41
C ASN A 199 0.54 -8.53 -3.44
N HIS A 200 1.21 -8.14 -2.37
CA HIS A 200 1.87 -6.83 -2.23
C HIS A 200 2.81 -6.47 -3.41
N PHE A 201 3.43 -7.48 -4.04
CA PHE A 201 4.38 -7.32 -5.14
C PHE A 201 3.74 -7.59 -6.50
N ILE A 202 2.59 -6.97 -6.77
CA ILE A 202 1.83 -7.24 -7.99
C ILE A 202 2.65 -7.07 -9.28
N HIS A 203 3.54 -6.08 -9.31
CA HIS A 203 4.40 -5.78 -10.45
C HIS A 203 5.45 -6.86 -10.74
N TRP A 204 5.72 -7.78 -9.81
CA TRP A 204 6.64 -8.91 -10.00
C TRP A 204 5.96 -10.18 -10.51
N LYS A 205 4.62 -10.27 -10.44
CA LYS A 205 3.90 -11.40 -11.03
C LYS A 205 3.69 -11.13 -12.53
N SER A 206 3.98 -12.14 -13.36
CA SER A 206 3.46 -12.18 -14.72
C SER A 206 1.97 -12.47 -14.64
N LEU A 207 1.16 -11.42 -14.50
CA LEU A 207 -0.26 -11.59 -14.34
C LEU A 207 -0.86 -12.03 -15.67
N ASN A 208 -1.27 -13.30 -15.75
CA ASN A 208 -2.15 -13.77 -16.82
C ASN A 208 -3.59 -13.39 -16.45
N PHE A 209 -3.92 -12.10 -16.44
CA PHE A 209 -5.32 -11.69 -16.34
C PHE A 209 -6.05 -12.07 -17.62
N SER A 210 -7.19 -12.76 -17.48
CA SER A 210 -8.12 -12.88 -18.59
C SER A 210 -8.61 -11.47 -18.95
N ARG A 211 -8.58 -11.14 -20.24
CA ARG A 211 -8.83 -9.79 -20.79
C ARG A 211 -10.24 -9.21 -20.55
N SER A 212 -11.08 -9.84 -19.73
CA SER A 212 -12.52 -9.55 -19.66
C SER A 212 -12.95 -8.60 -18.53
N SER A 213 -12.05 -8.08 -17.70
CA SER A 213 -12.41 -7.13 -16.64
C SER A 213 -11.89 -5.71 -16.96
N SER A 214 -12.62 -4.68 -16.53
CA SER A 214 -12.20 -3.27 -16.56
C SER A 214 -10.84 -3.04 -15.86
N LEU A 215 -10.49 -3.94 -14.93
CA LEU A 215 -9.19 -4.06 -14.27
C LEU A 215 -8.03 -4.39 -15.23
N ALA A 216 -8.25 -5.16 -16.31
CA ALA A 216 -7.20 -5.48 -17.27
C ALA A 216 -6.71 -4.24 -18.04
N ARG A 217 -7.58 -3.26 -18.28
CA ARG A 217 -7.19 -1.96 -18.88
C ARG A 217 -6.43 -1.08 -17.89
N PHE A 218 -6.84 -1.12 -16.62
CA PHE A 218 -6.18 -0.42 -15.52
C PHE A 218 -4.74 -0.93 -15.30
N GLU A 219 -4.56 -2.25 -15.35
CA GLU A 219 -3.23 -2.86 -15.25
C GLU A 219 -2.35 -2.65 -16.47
N LEU A 220 -2.89 -2.66 -17.69
CA LEU A 220 -2.10 -2.27 -18.86
C LEU A 220 -1.60 -0.83 -18.73
N GLY A 221 -2.37 0.06 -18.09
CA GLY A 221 -1.93 1.41 -17.72
C GLY A 221 -0.84 1.43 -16.65
N LEU A 222 -1.01 0.68 -15.55
CA LEU A 222 -0.01 0.57 -14.47
C LEU A 222 1.28 -0.11 -14.95
N CYS A 223 1.17 -1.23 -15.68
CA CYS A 223 2.31 -1.91 -16.27
C CYS A 223 3.00 -1.04 -17.34
N ALA A 224 2.28 -0.21 -18.10
CA ALA A 224 2.89 0.77 -18.99
C ALA A 224 3.63 1.88 -18.22
N LEU A 225 3.12 2.27 -17.05
CA LEU A 225 3.80 3.21 -16.13
C LEU A 225 5.07 2.61 -15.51
N PHE A 226 5.08 1.31 -15.18
CA PHE A 226 6.20 0.66 -14.50
C PHE A 226 7.20 -0.06 -15.44
N LYS A 227 6.81 -0.43 -16.66
CA LYS A 227 7.70 -1.07 -17.66
C LYS A 227 8.33 -0.11 -18.67
N ALA A 228 8.03 1.19 -18.59
CA ALA A 228 8.75 2.17 -19.39
C ALA A 228 10.23 2.21 -18.92
N PRO A 229 11.22 2.01 -19.81
CA PRO A 229 12.62 2.18 -19.43
C PRO A 229 12.83 3.59 -18.87
N GLN A 230 13.41 3.69 -17.67
CA GLN A 230 13.53 4.92 -16.87
C GLN A 230 14.34 6.07 -17.52
N VAL A 231 14.74 5.97 -18.78
CA VAL A 231 15.70 6.91 -19.39
C VAL A 231 15.10 7.85 -20.45
N ASP A 232 13.88 7.62 -20.98
CA ASP A 232 13.35 8.42 -22.12
C ASP A 232 11.98 9.09 -21.89
N LEU A 233 11.61 9.39 -20.65
CA LEU A 233 10.29 9.90 -20.28
C LEU A 233 10.14 11.44 -20.31
N ILE A 234 10.72 12.10 -21.32
CA ILE A 234 10.47 13.55 -21.57
C ILE A 234 9.68 13.83 -22.87
N GLN A 235 9.52 12.90 -23.82
CA GLN A 235 8.91 13.29 -25.12
C GLN A 235 7.89 12.36 -25.79
N ARG A 236 7.37 11.30 -25.14
CA ARG A 236 6.37 10.44 -25.79
C ARG A 236 4.99 10.54 -25.16
N ARG A 237 4.01 10.91 -26.00
CA ARG A 237 2.56 10.94 -25.70
C ARG A 237 2.13 9.59 -25.12
N ILE A 238 1.57 9.63 -23.92
CA ILE A 238 0.83 8.53 -23.31
C ILE A 238 -0.35 8.16 -24.25
N PRO A 239 -0.60 6.88 -24.57
CA PRO A 239 -1.73 6.49 -25.40
C PRO A 239 -3.08 6.86 -24.76
N ARG A 240 -4.05 7.27 -25.59
CA ARG A 240 -5.44 7.68 -25.26
C ARG A 240 -6.33 6.61 -24.59
N ALA A 241 -5.76 5.60 -23.93
CA ALA A 241 -6.52 4.53 -23.28
C ALA A 241 -7.19 4.96 -21.96
N PHE A 242 -6.94 6.19 -21.49
CA PHE A 242 -7.49 6.71 -20.24
C PHE A 242 -8.84 7.44 -20.38
N ASP A 243 -9.21 7.89 -21.58
CA ASP A 243 -10.39 8.74 -21.76
C ASP A 243 -11.73 7.97 -21.70
N GLU A 244 -11.72 6.64 -21.84
CA GLU A 244 -12.93 5.80 -21.78
C GLU A 244 -13.29 5.28 -20.38
N VAL A 245 -12.46 5.52 -19.37
CA VAL A 245 -12.70 5.08 -17.97
C VAL A 245 -13.21 6.24 -17.09
N ILE A 246 -13.33 7.46 -17.66
CA ILE A 246 -13.75 8.68 -16.95
C ILE A 246 -14.97 9.33 -17.65
N GLN A 247 -15.93 8.52 -18.08
CA GLN A 247 -17.33 8.93 -18.29
C GLN A 247 -18.21 8.02 -17.44
#